data_AF-A0AAW0IWE9-F1
#
_entry.id   AF-A0AAW0IWE9-F1
#
_cell.length_a   1.000
_cell.length_b   1.000
_cell.length_c   1.000
_cell.angle_alpha   90.00
_cell.angle_beta   90.00
_cell.angle_gamma   90.00
#
_symmetry.space_group_name_H-M   'P 1'
#
loop_
_entity.id
_entity.type
_entity.pdbx_description
1 polymer ?
#
loop_
_entity_poly.entity_id
_entity_poly.type
_entity_poly.pdbx_seq_one_letter_code
_entity_poly.pdbx_strand_id
1 'polypeptide(L)'
;MKNNNINRRHITEKLRLLAAVTAGAIIATLLLVGLSRTPINNSSNNNNDDSLLCPLSQPNSNSNSAAATTTPTQFLAILHYATSRVVPQQTLSEIKISFNILQILAPCNFLVFGLGHDSLMWASLNPRGTTLFLEEDPKQC
;
A
#
# COMPACT_ATOMS: atom_id res chain seq x y z
N MET A 1 61.67 24.11 -27.34
CA MET A 1 60.97 22.80 -27.26
C MET A 1 60.15 22.65 -25.97
N LYS A 2 59.18 23.54 -25.67
CA LYS A 2 58.46 23.60 -24.37
C LYS A 2 56.93 23.73 -24.46
N ASN A 3 56.35 23.67 -25.67
CA ASN A 3 54.93 23.96 -25.92
C ASN A 3 53.99 22.73 -25.82
N ASN A 4 54.49 21.51 -26.07
CA ASN A 4 53.63 20.34 -26.22
C ASN A 4 53.09 19.78 -24.89
N ASN A 5 53.82 19.98 -23.78
CA ASN A 5 53.41 19.48 -22.47
C ASN A 5 52.30 20.32 -21.82
N ILE A 6 52.20 21.61 -22.13
CA ILE A 6 51.16 22.50 -21.59
C ILE A 6 49.82 22.21 -22.29
N ASN A 7 49.84 22.02 -23.61
CA ASN A 7 48.63 21.69 -24.37
C ASN A 7 48.04 20.32 -23.97
N ARG A 8 48.89 19.30 -23.74
CA ARG A 8 48.44 17.96 -23.32
C ARG A 8 47.81 17.94 -21.92
N ARG A 9 48.32 18.76 -21.00
CA ARG A 9 47.72 18.94 -19.67
C ARG A 9 46.40 19.67 -19.76
N HIS A 10 46.33 20.74 -20.56
CA HIS A 10 45.11 21.51 -20.76
C HIS A 10 43.97 20.69 -21.42
N ILE A 11 44.31 19.80 -22.36
CA ILE A 11 43.34 18.86 -22.97
C ILE A 11 42.83 17.85 -21.95
N THR A 12 43.72 17.29 -21.12
CA THR A 12 43.35 16.31 -20.08
C THR A 12 42.42 16.92 -19.02
N GLU A 13 42.67 18.15 -18.59
CA GLU A 13 41.83 18.83 -17.60
C GLU A 13 40.45 19.19 -18.18
N LYS A 14 40.38 19.64 -19.44
CA LYS A 14 39.09 19.87 -20.12
C LYS A 14 38.28 18.60 -20.30
N LEU A 15 38.93 17.47 -20.61
CA LEU A 15 38.27 16.18 -20.76
C LEU A 15 37.74 15.62 -19.43
N ARG A 16 38.47 15.86 -18.32
CA ARG A 16 38.04 15.50 -16.97
C ARG A 16 36.83 16.31 -16.51
N LEU A 17 36.83 17.62 -16.75
CA LEU A 17 35.70 18.49 -16.45
C LEU A 17 34.46 18.10 -17.27
N LEU A 18 34.65 17.79 -18.56
CA LEU A 18 33.55 17.34 -19.42
C LEU A 18 32.95 16.02 -18.92
N ALA A 19 33.80 15.05 -18.55
CA ALA A 19 33.35 13.76 -18.01
C ALA A 19 32.63 13.90 -16.66
N ALA A 20 33.06 14.82 -15.81
CA ALA A 20 32.39 15.09 -14.52
C ALA A 20 31.00 15.71 -14.72
N VAL A 21 30.86 16.64 -15.66
CA VAL A 21 29.57 17.28 -15.98
C VAL A 21 28.59 16.28 -16.57
N THR A 22 29.02 15.42 -17.50
CA THR A 22 28.15 14.41 -18.09
C THR A 22 27.72 13.34 -17.07
N ALA A 23 28.63 12.89 -16.21
CA ALA A 23 28.29 11.96 -15.13
C ALA A 23 27.29 12.58 -14.14
N GLY A 24 27.49 13.85 -13.75
CA GLY A 24 26.56 14.57 -12.87
C GLY A 24 25.17 14.72 -13.48
N ALA A 25 25.08 15.03 -14.77
CA ALA A 25 23.80 15.13 -15.48
C ALA A 25 23.05 13.79 -15.54
N ILE A 26 23.76 12.68 -15.79
CA ILE A 26 23.16 11.33 -15.85
C ILE A 26 22.66 10.90 -14.46
N ILE A 27 23.39 11.23 -13.40
CA ILE A 27 22.97 10.92 -12.02
C ILE A 27 21.72 11.73 -11.63
N ALA A 28 21.67 13.02 -12.01
CA ALA A 28 20.53 13.87 -11.75
C ALA A 28 19.26 13.41 -12.50
N THR A 29 19.38 12.99 -13.76
CA THR A 29 18.24 12.46 -14.52
C THR A 29 17.74 11.14 -13.95
N LEU A 30 18.62 10.23 -13.52
CA LEU A 30 18.22 8.99 -12.85
C LEU A 30 17.47 9.24 -11.53
N LEU A 31 17.92 10.21 -10.72
CA LEU A 31 17.25 10.59 -9.48
C LEU A 31 15.84 11.16 -9.73
N LEU A 32 15.69 12.01 -10.75
CA LEU A 32 14.39 12.60 -11.12
C LEU A 32 13.38 11.56 -11.65
N VAL A 33 13.85 10.58 -12.44
CA VAL A 33 13.02 9.46 -12.92
C VAL A 33 12.66 8.50 -11.77
N GLY A 34 13.54 8.32 -10.78
CA GLY A 34 13.28 7.51 -9.60
C GLY A 34 12.20 8.07 -8.66
N LEU A 35 12.09 9.40 -8.58
CA LEU A 35 11.07 10.10 -7.77
C LEU A 35 9.72 10.23 -8.49
N SER A 36 9.68 10.07 -9.81
CA SER A 36 8.47 10.24 -10.62
C SER A 36 7.89 8.89 -11.07
N ARG A 37 7.65 7.96 -10.14
CA ARG A 37 6.73 6.84 -10.42
C ARG A 37 5.30 7.32 -10.23
N THR A 38 4.78 8.10 -11.17
CA THR A 38 3.34 8.23 -11.36
C THR A 38 2.88 6.99 -12.14
N PRO A 39 1.91 6.21 -11.65
CA PRO A 39 1.28 5.18 -12.46
C PRO A 39 0.41 5.89 -13.51
N ILE A 40 0.82 5.84 -14.78
CA ILE A 40 -0.09 6.13 -15.88
C ILE A 40 -1.04 4.93 -15.96
N ASN A 41 -2.16 5.00 -15.25
CA ASN A 41 -3.26 4.06 -15.43
C ASN A 41 -4.03 4.45 -16.69
N ASN A 42 -3.74 3.77 -17.79
CA ASN A 42 -4.73 3.63 -18.86
C ASN A 42 -5.69 2.54 -18.44
N SER A 43 -6.88 2.91 -17.97
CA SER A 43 -8.00 1.97 -17.89
C SER A 43 -9.24 2.64 -18.46
N SER A 44 -9.39 2.46 -19.77
CA SER A 44 -10.70 2.48 -20.40
C SER A 44 -11.32 1.11 -20.12
N ASN A 45 -12.45 1.09 -19.43
CA ASN A 45 -13.53 0.12 -19.68
C ASN A 45 -14.80 0.64 -19.02
N ASN A 46 -15.73 1.07 -19.88
CA ASN A 46 -17.15 1.16 -19.56
C ASN A 46 -17.65 -0.27 -19.32
N ASN A 47 -18.24 -0.55 -18.17
CA ASN A 47 -19.32 -1.52 -18.01
C ASN A 47 -20.16 -1.09 -16.80
N ASN A 48 -21.43 -0.78 -17.07
CA ASN A 48 -22.45 -0.62 -16.06
C ASN A 48 -22.85 -2.03 -15.61
N ASP A 49 -22.33 -2.48 -14.47
CA ASP A 49 -22.86 -3.64 -13.76
C ASP A 49 -23.11 -3.19 -12.31
N ASP A 50 -24.39 -3.16 -11.92
CA ASP A 50 -24.86 -2.93 -10.55
C ASP A 50 -24.22 -3.96 -9.62
N SER A 51 -23.11 -3.59 -8.99
CA SER A 51 -22.37 -4.43 -8.05
C SER A 51 -22.67 -3.96 -6.63
N LEU A 52 -23.40 -4.79 -5.90
CA LEU A 52 -23.68 -4.68 -4.45
C LEU A 52 -22.43 -4.94 -3.60
N LEU A 53 -21.28 -4.40 -4.00
CA LEU A 53 -20.02 -4.55 -3.29
C LEU A 53 -19.57 -3.16 -2.84
N CYS A 54 -19.77 -2.85 -1.56
CA CYS A 54 -19.18 -1.64 -0.97
C CYS A 54 -17.67 -1.66 -1.24
N PRO A 55 -17.11 -0.61 -1.85
CA PRO A 55 -15.68 -0.55 -2.10
C PRO A 55 -14.97 -0.22 -0.79
N LEU A 56 -14.72 -1.23 0.04
CA LEU A 56 -13.64 -1.14 1.02
C LEU A 56 -12.35 -1.34 0.23
N SER A 57 -11.65 -0.25 -0.09
CA SER A 57 -10.42 -0.22 -0.89
C SER A 57 -9.44 -1.32 -0.48
N GLN A 58 -9.49 -2.45 -1.19
CA GLN A 58 -8.60 -3.57 -0.99
C GLN A 58 -7.28 -3.22 -1.68
N PRO A 59 -6.15 -3.11 -0.96
CA PRO A 59 -4.88 -2.87 -1.61
C PRO A 59 -4.51 -4.11 -2.43
N ASN A 60 -4.38 -3.92 -3.74
CA ASN A 60 -4.00 -4.93 -4.72
C ASN A 60 -2.78 -5.73 -4.22
N SER A 61 -2.97 -7.03 -4.00
CA SER A 61 -1.93 -7.94 -3.54
C SER A 61 -0.97 -8.30 -4.66
N ASN A 62 0.01 -7.43 -4.91
CA ASN A 62 1.25 -7.85 -5.56
C ASN A 62 2.11 -8.58 -4.52
N SER A 63 2.13 -9.90 -4.61
CA SER A 63 3.05 -10.78 -3.90
C SER A 63 4.48 -10.35 -4.21
N ASN A 64 5.19 -9.80 -3.22
CA ASN A 64 6.64 -9.90 -3.02
C ASN A 64 7.05 -9.04 -1.81
N SER A 65 7.04 -9.64 -0.62
CA SER A 65 7.99 -9.45 0.51
C SER A 65 7.33 -9.88 1.81
N ALA A 66 7.75 -11.03 2.32
CA ALA A 66 7.42 -11.53 3.64
C ALA A 66 8.19 -10.73 4.70
N ALA A 67 7.67 -9.56 5.05
CA ALA A 67 7.98 -8.88 6.30
C ALA A 67 6.63 -8.62 6.98
N ALA A 68 6.59 -8.72 8.31
CA ALA A 68 5.42 -8.44 9.13
C ALA A 68 5.08 -6.93 9.11
N THR A 69 4.81 -6.39 7.93
CA THR A 69 4.30 -5.04 7.75
C THR A 69 2.83 -5.10 8.09
N THR A 70 2.48 -4.52 9.24
CA THR A 70 1.09 -4.25 9.65
C THR A 70 0.30 -3.79 8.43
N THR A 71 -0.72 -4.57 8.07
CA THR A 71 -1.53 -4.28 6.88
C THR A 71 -2.21 -2.91 7.06
N PRO A 72 -2.35 -2.09 6.01
CA PRO A 72 -2.99 -0.77 6.10
C PRO A 72 -4.33 -0.79 6.85
N THR A 73 -5.11 -1.86 6.70
CA THR A 73 -6.40 -2.10 7.36
C THR A 73 -6.32 -2.07 8.90
N GLN A 74 -5.23 -2.55 9.50
CA GLN A 74 -5.07 -2.56 10.96
C GLN A 74 -4.84 -1.16 11.52
N PHE A 75 -4.02 -0.34 10.84
CA PHE A 75 -3.86 1.06 11.22
C PHE A 75 -5.14 1.86 11.04
N LEU A 76 -5.89 1.60 9.97
CA LEU A 76 -7.19 2.22 9.74
C LEU A 76 -8.19 1.84 10.85
N ALA A 77 -8.25 0.57 11.26
CA ALA A 77 -9.09 0.14 12.36
C ALA A 77 -8.73 0.84 13.67
N ILE A 78 -7.44 0.90 14.02
CA ILE A 78 -6.97 1.60 15.22
C ILE A 78 -7.38 3.06 15.17
N LEU A 79 -7.09 3.77 14.07
CA LEU A 79 -7.44 5.18 13.92
C LEU A 79 -8.96 5.41 14.02
N HIS A 80 -9.73 4.57 13.34
CA HIS A 80 -11.19 4.64 13.34
C HIS A 80 -11.75 4.46 14.75
N TYR A 81 -11.41 3.38 15.46
CA TYR A 81 -11.98 3.12 16.79
C TYR A 81 -11.38 3.99 17.90
N ALA A 82 -10.17 4.52 17.73
CA ALA A 82 -9.61 5.48 18.68
C ALA A 82 -10.28 6.86 18.60
N THR A 83 -10.90 7.20 17.46
CA THR A 83 -11.47 8.54 17.22
C THR A 83 -13.00 8.54 17.04
N SER A 84 -13.60 7.39 16.74
CA SER A 84 -15.04 7.25 16.61
C SER A 84 -15.74 7.21 17.96
N ARG A 85 -16.93 7.80 18.04
CA ARG A 85 -17.85 7.66 19.19
C ARG A 85 -18.72 6.40 19.09
N VAL A 86 -18.73 5.76 17.92
CA VAL A 86 -19.50 4.54 17.67
C VAL A 86 -18.55 3.36 17.69
N VAL A 87 -18.85 2.41 18.57
CA VAL A 87 -18.02 1.24 18.86
C VAL A 87 -18.75 -0.04 18.43
N PRO A 88 -18.02 -1.16 18.27
CA PRO A 88 -18.63 -2.49 18.11
C PRO A 88 -19.74 -2.75 19.14
N GLN A 89 -20.81 -3.41 18.70
CA GLN A 89 -21.95 -3.76 19.58
C GLN A 89 -21.61 -4.90 20.53
N GLN A 90 -20.68 -5.77 20.14
CA GLN A 90 -20.23 -6.90 20.96
C GLN A 90 -19.28 -6.44 22.07
N THR A 91 -19.38 -7.09 23.22
CA THR A 91 -18.53 -6.82 24.38
C THR A 91 -17.08 -7.29 24.13
N LEU A 92 -16.14 -6.74 24.91
CA LEU A 92 -14.74 -7.17 24.87
C LEU A 92 -14.58 -8.68 25.10
N SER A 93 -15.36 -9.26 26.01
CA SER A 93 -15.31 -10.70 26.30
C SER A 93 -15.76 -11.55 25.12
N GLU A 94 -16.83 -11.15 24.42
CA GLU A 94 -17.33 -11.87 23.24
C GLU A 94 -16.34 -11.78 22.08
N ILE A 95 -15.81 -10.58 21.82
CA ILE A 95 -14.81 -10.36 20.76
C ILE A 95 -13.53 -11.16 21.02
N LYS A 96 -13.10 -11.24 22.29
CA LYS A 96 -11.86 -11.94 22.68
C LYS A 96 -11.89 -13.42 22.33
N ILE A 97 -13.06 -14.06 22.36
CA ILE A 97 -13.20 -15.47 21.98
C ILE A 97 -12.82 -15.65 20.51
N SER A 98 -13.47 -14.92 19.61
CA SER A 98 -13.20 -14.96 18.17
C SER A 98 -11.77 -14.54 17.85
N PHE A 99 -11.27 -13.50 18.51
CA PHE A 99 -9.88 -13.03 18.36
C PHE A 99 -8.86 -14.12 18.66
N ASN A 100 -9.00 -14.86 19.77
CA ASN A 100 -8.07 -15.93 20.12
C ASN A 100 -8.05 -17.04 19.07
N ILE A 101 -9.19 -17.35 18.46
CA ILE A 101 -9.27 -18.31 17.37
C ILE A 101 -8.60 -17.77 16.10
N LEU A 102 -8.89 -16.53 15.73
CA LEU A 102 -8.29 -15.88 14.55
C LEU A 102 -6.76 -15.73 14.70
N GLN A 103 -6.23 -15.52 15.90
CA GLN A 103 -4.78 -15.52 16.12
C GLN A 103 -4.09 -16.83 15.70
N ILE A 104 -4.79 -17.96 15.83
CA ILE A 104 -4.25 -19.28 15.50
C ILE A 104 -4.48 -19.60 14.02
N LEU A 105 -5.62 -19.17 13.47
CA LEU A 105 -6.05 -19.55 12.12
C LEU A 105 -5.66 -18.56 11.03
N ALA A 106 -5.35 -17.30 11.35
CA ALA A 106 -5.05 -16.29 10.35
C ALA A 106 -3.69 -16.54 9.64
N PRO A 107 -3.59 -16.27 8.32
CA PRO A 107 -4.65 -15.80 7.43
C PRO A 107 -5.64 -16.92 7.07
N CYS A 108 -6.94 -16.60 7.06
CA CYS A 108 -8.00 -17.56 6.71
C CYS A 108 -9.10 -16.93 5.83
N ASN A 109 -10.02 -17.77 5.35
CA ASN A 109 -11.28 -17.31 4.77
C ASN A 109 -12.29 -17.12 5.90
N PHE A 110 -12.59 -15.88 6.24
CA PHE A 110 -13.43 -15.51 7.37
C PHE A 110 -14.77 -14.97 6.87
N LEU A 111 -15.85 -15.70 7.11
CA LEU A 111 -17.21 -15.28 6.77
C LEU A 111 -17.87 -14.63 7.98
N VAL A 112 -18.38 -13.41 7.81
CA VAL A 112 -19.10 -12.66 8.85
C VAL A 112 -20.50 -12.36 8.34
N PHE A 113 -21.52 -12.64 9.14
CA PHE A 113 -22.91 -12.27 8.87
C PHE A 113 -23.22 -10.96 9.59
N GLY A 114 -23.82 -10.02 8.86
CA GLY A 114 -24.05 -8.65 9.30
C GLY A 114 -22.89 -7.72 8.94
N LEU A 115 -23.23 -6.58 8.35
CA LEU A 115 -22.35 -5.42 8.24
C LEU A 115 -22.66 -4.46 9.39
N GLY A 116 -21.62 -3.90 9.97
CA GLY A 116 -21.80 -2.98 11.08
C GLY A 116 -20.55 -2.20 11.43
N HIS A 117 -20.62 -1.53 12.58
CA HIS A 117 -19.54 -0.72 13.11
C HIS A 117 -18.28 -1.54 13.43
N ASP A 118 -18.39 -2.86 13.53
CA ASP A 118 -17.34 -3.82 13.81
C ASP A 118 -16.76 -4.51 12.56
N SER A 119 -17.30 -4.26 11.36
CA SER A 119 -16.78 -4.86 10.12
C SER A 119 -15.30 -4.55 9.89
N LEU A 120 -14.89 -3.29 10.12
CA LEU A 120 -13.50 -2.88 9.97
C LEU A 120 -12.59 -3.60 10.98
N MET A 121 -13.07 -3.82 12.21
CA MET A 121 -12.37 -4.64 13.20
C MET A 121 -12.22 -6.08 12.69
N TRP A 122 -13.31 -6.73 12.27
CA TRP A 122 -13.28 -8.12 11.79
C TRP A 122 -12.35 -8.32 10.60
N ALA A 123 -12.31 -7.37 9.66
CA ALA A 123 -11.35 -7.37 8.56
C ALA A 123 -9.90 -7.24 9.06
N SER A 124 -9.65 -6.36 10.04
CA SER A 124 -8.30 -6.11 10.59
C SER A 124 -7.73 -7.29 11.41
N LEU A 125 -8.60 -8.11 11.99
CA LEU A 125 -8.23 -9.29 12.79
C LEU A 125 -7.81 -10.50 11.93
N ASN A 126 -7.95 -10.44 10.61
CA ASN A 126 -7.56 -11.49 9.67
C ASN A 126 -6.52 -10.96 8.65
N PRO A 127 -5.34 -10.49 9.10
CA PRO A 127 -4.36 -9.88 8.22
C PRO A 127 -3.93 -10.85 7.13
N ARG A 128 -3.89 -10.37 5.89
CA ARG A 128 -3.54 -11.15 4.68
C ARG A 128 -4.53 -12.29 4.34
N GLY A 129 -5.60 -12.44 5.11
CA GLY A 129 -6.70 -13.34 4.80
C GLY A 129 -7.82 -12.65 4.02
N THR A 130 -8.83 -13.42 3.65
CA THR A 130 -10.03 -12.90 2.99
C THR A 130 -11.16 -12.88 4.01
N THR A 131 -11.71 -11.70 4.29
CA THR A 131 -12.91 -11.56 5.12
C THR A 131 -14.08 -11.17 4.22
N LEU A 132 -15.10 -12.02 4.15
CA LEU A 132 -16.32 -11.81 3.38
C LEU A 132 -17.46 -11.47 4.34
N PHE A 133 -18.19 -10.40 4.05
CA PHE A 133 -19.35 -9.99 4.83
C PHE A 133 -20.63 -10.28 4.04
N LEU A 134 -21.64 -10.81 4.72
CA LEU A 134 -22.98 -11.02 4.16
C LEU A 134 -23.96 -10.15 4.93
N GLU A 135 -24.66 -9.26 4.21
CA GLU A 135 -25.68 -8.37 4.77
C GLU A 135 -26.99 -8.55 4.00
N GLU A 136 -28.10 -8.50 4.73
CA GLU A 136 -29.45 -8.58 4.17
C GLU A 136 -29.93 -7.20 3.70
N ASP A 137 -29.67 -6.15 4.49
CA ASP A 137 -30.16 -4.80 4.22
C ASP A 137 -29.23 -4.03 3.27
N PRO A 138 -29.67 -3.73 2.03
CA PRO A 138 -28.84 -3.00 1.07
C PRO A 138 -28.59 -1.53 1.48
N LYS A 139 -29.30 -1.00 2.49
CA LYS A 139 -29.13 0.39 2.95
C LYS A 139 -28.05 0.56 4.02
N GLN A 140 -27.54 -0.54 4.58
CA GLN A 140 -26.45 -0.51 5.58
C GLN A 140 -25.04 -0.48 4.95
N CYS A 141 -25.01 -0.41 3.62
CA CYS A 141 -23.84 -0.33 2.76
C CYS A 141 -23.30 1.09 2.59
#